data_AF-A0A0P1FV63-F1
#
_entry.id   AF-A0A0P1FV63-F1
#
_cell.length_a   1.000
_cell.length_b   1.000
_cell.length_c   1.000
_cell.angle_alpha   90.00
_cell.angle_beta   90.00
_cell.angle_gamma   90.00
#
_symmetry.space_group_name_H-M   'P 1'
#
loop_
_entity.id
_entity.type
_entity.pdbx_description
1 polymer ?
#
loop_
_entity_poly.entity_id
_entity_poly.type
_entity_poly.pdbx_seq_one_letter_code
_entity_poly.pdbx_strand_id
1 'polypeptide(L)'
;MIDTQFWSLIEKIEGCKRQDELTDFGPLVAALSKMTEADIHGFYECLAQKAYALDTRKHYRRFSWIPGLSDSFLYTRLMVVAQGKHAYQDVLKTPRAFPKRSSNWLEDLLYVANDAYFDKTGRDFPRDSSVDIESFSNKEGWAK
;
A
#
# COMPACT_ATOMS: atom_id res chain seq x y z
N MET A 1 -7.72 -5.53 11.87
CA MET A 1 -6.34 -5.56 12.38
C MET A 1 -6.04 -4.23 13.05
N ILE A 2 -5.28 -4.20 14.15
CA ILE A 2 -4.85 -2.94 14.78
C ILE A 2 -3.59 -2.37 14.10
N ASP A 3 -3.40 -1.05 14.17
CA ASP A 3 -2.33 -0.35 13.44
C ASP A 3 -0.92 -0.89 13.75
N THR A 4 -0.63 -1.20 15.01
CA THR A 4 0.68 -1.75 15.42
C THR A 4 0.99 -3.10 14.77
N GLN A 5 -0.03 -3.97 14.67
CA GLN A 5 0.10 -5.28 14.04
C GLN A 5 0.37 -5.13 12.53
N PHE A 6 -0.36 -4.25 11.85
CA PHE A 6 -0.12 -3.95 10.43
C PHE A 6 1.33 -3.51 10.16
N TRP A 7 1.86 -2.57 10.94
CA TRP A 7 3.24 -2.11 10.75
C TRP A 7 4.27 -3.19 11.06
N SER A 8 4.03 -4.04 12.06
CA SER A 8 4.92 -5.18 12.35
C SER A 8 4.97 -6.21 11.22
N LEU A 9 3.90 -6.31 10.42
CA LEU A 9 3.87 -7.14 9.20
C LEU A 9 4.63 -6.44 8.07
N ILE A 10 4.41 -5.15 7.82
CA ILE A 10 5.15 -4.37 6.81
C ILE A 10 6.67 -4.39 7.06
N GLU A 11 7.10 -4.44 8.31
CA GLU A 11 8.53 -4.56 8.67
C GLU A 11 9.18 -5.85 8.13
N LYS A 12 8.39 -6.89 7.85
CA LYS A 12 8.87 -8.15 7.28
C LYS A 12 9.19 -8.07 5.80
N ILE A 13 8.78 -7.03 5.09
CA ILE A 13 9.21 -6.81 3.71
C ILE A 13 10.74 -6.66 3.73
N GLU A 14 11.44 -7.36 2.85
CA GLU A 14 12.89 -7.30 2.73
C GLU A 14 13.31 -6.63 1.40
N GLY A 15 14.61 -6.38 1.22
CA GLY A 15 15.12 -5.69 0.04
C GLY A 15 14.87 -4.18 0.02
N CYS A 16 14.72 -3.60 -1.16
CA CYS A 16 14.77 -2.15 -1.35
C CYS A 16 13.48 -1.41 -0.97
N LYS A 17 12.33 -2.10 -0.97
CA LYS A 17 10.99 -1.56 -0.66
C LYS A 17 10.56 -0.39 -1.55
N ARG A 18 11.10 -0.33 -2.77
CA ARG A 18 10.94 0.79 -3.70
C ARG A 18 10.66 0.36 -5.14
N GLN A 19 11.02 -0.86 -5.49
CA GLN A 19 10.78 -1.46 -6.78
C GLN A 19 10.53 -2.94 -6.62
N ASP A 20 9.58 -3.49 -7.38
CA ASP A 20 9.16 -4.89 -7.24
C ASP A 20 10.33 -5.86 -7.43
N GLU A 21 11.17 -5.67 -8.46
CA GLU A 21 12.24 -6.63 -8.78
C GLU A 21 13.34 -6.75 -7.70
N LEU A 22 13.41 -5.78 -6.78
CA LEU A 22 14.39 -5.75 -5.69
C LEU A 22 13.73 -5.76 -4.31
N THR A 23 12.43 -6.02 -4.23
CA THR A 23 11.68 -6.09 -2.96
C THR A 23 11.19 -7.50 -2.75
N ASP A 24 11.51 -8.08 -1.60
CA ASP A 24 11.05 -9.43 -1.26
C ASP A 24 9.84 -9.35 -0.31
N PHE A 25 8.69 -9.79 -0.82
CA PHE A 25 7.43 -9.89 -0.08
C PHE A 25 7.21 -11.28 0.55
N GLY A 26 8.04 -12.26 0.22
CA GLY A 26 7.92 -13.65 0.69
C GLY A 26 7.78 -13.78 2.21
N PRO A 27 8.60 -13.09 3.03
CA PRO A 27 8.46 -13.17 4.49
C PRO A 27 7.14 -12.58 5.02
N LEU A 28 6.60 -11.56 4.36
CA LEU A 28 5.29 -10.98 4.69
C LEU A 28 4.15 -11.92 4.30
N VAL A 29 4.16 -12.46 3.07
CA VAL A 29 3.17 -13.44 2.59
C VAL A 29 3.15 -14.67 3.50
N ALA A 30 4.32 -15.25 3.79
CA ALA A 30 4.46 -16.42 4.66
C ALA A 30 4.04 -16.17 6.12
N ALA A 31 4.13 -14.93 6.60
CA ALA A 31 3.62 -14.56 7.91
C ALA A 31 2.09 -14.46 7.90
N LEU A 32 1.52 -13.79 6.89
CA LEU A 32 0.08 -13.61 6.75
C LEU A 32 -0.67 -14.92 6.51
N SER A 33 -0.13 -15.84 5.70
CA SER A 33 -0.79 -17.12 5.39
C SER A 33 -0.99 -18.02 6.63
N LYS A 34 -0.15 -17.83 7.66
CA LYS A 34 -0.26 -18.51 8.96
C LYS A 34 -1.28 -17.87 9.91
N MET A 35 -1.77 -16.67 9.61
CA MET A 35 -2.77 -15.96 10.40
C MET A 35 -4.19 -16.42 10.04
N THR A 36 -5.21 -15.83 10.67
CA THR A 36 -6.61 -16.14 10.33
C THR A 36 -7.02 -15.47 9.01
N GLU A 37 -8.06 -15.97 8.34
CA GLU A 37 -8.63 -15.28 7.16
C GLU A 37 -9.02 -13.84 7.51
N ALA A 38 -9.63 -13.63 8.68
CA ALA A 38 -9.99 -12.30 9.18
C ALA A 38 -8.78 -11.37 9.34
N ASP A 39 -7.60 -11.89 9.70
CA ASP A 39 -6.37 -11.09 9.75
C ASP A 39 -5.89 -10.70 8.35
N ILE A 40 -5.99 -11.59 7.36
CA ILE A 40 -5.62 -11.30 5.97
C ILE A 40 -6.53 -10.21 5.39
N HIS A 41 -7.85 -10.33 5.58
CA HIS A 41 -8.80 -9.26 5.27
C HIS A 41 -8.47 -7.97 6.03
N GLY A 42 -8.13 -8.07 7.31
CA GLY A 42 -7.74 -6.94 8.14
C GLY A 42 -6.46 -6.24 7.67
N PHE A 43 -5.51 -6.99 7.11
CA PHE A 43 -4.29 -6.45 6.51
C PHE A 43 -4.62 -5.68 5.22
N TYR A 44 -5.43 -6.25 4.32
CA TYR A 44 -5.84 -5.58 3.09
C TYR A 44 -6.64 -4.31 3.38
N GLU A 45 -7.58 -4.35 4.33
CA GLU A 45 -8.31 -3.18 4.81
C GLU A 45 -7.35 -2.09 5.29
N CYS A 46 -6.35 -2.42 6.11
CA CYS A 46 -5.37 -1.45 6.58
C CYS A 46 -4.56 -0.87 5.41
N LEU A 47 -4.10 -1.70 4.47
CA LEU A 47 -3.36 -1.26 3.29
C LEU A 47 -4.18 -0.27 2.46
N ALA A 48 -5.44 -0.61 2.17
CA ALA A 48 -6.38 0.24 1.44
C ALA A 48 -6.56 1.60 2.15
N GLN A 49 -6.80 1.60 3.46
CA GLN A 49 -6.90 2.83 4.26
C GLN A 49 -5.63 3.68 4.20
N LYS A 50 -4.44 3.07 4.28
CA LYS A 50 -3.17 3.82 4.22
C LYS A 50 -2.97 4.46 2.85
N ALA A 51 -3.20 3.71 1.78
CA ALA A 51 -3.10 4.20 0.41
C ALA A 51 -4.16 5.29 0.15
N TYR A 52 -5.41 5.09 0.56
CA TYR A 52 -6.51 6.06 0.42
C TYR A 52 -6.21 7.39 1.12
N ALA A 53 -5.62 7.36 2.31
CA ALA A 53 -5.24 8.58 3.04
C ALA A 53 -4.15 9.40 2.31
N LEU A 54 -3.33 8.76 1.47
CA LEU A 54 -2.34 9.43 0.63
C LEU A 54 -2.90 9.85 -0.73
N ASP A 55 -4.08 9.35 -1.13
CA ASP A 55 -4.78 9.73 -2.36
C ASP A 55 -5.36 11.14 -2.24
N THR A 56 -4.52 12.15 -2.46
CA THR A 56 -4.95 13.54 -2.36
C THR A 56 -4.31 14.37 -3.45
N ARG A 57 -4.97 15.48 -3.81
CA ARG A 57 -4.42 16.45 -4.75
C ARG A 57 -3.07 17.03 -4.29
N LYS A 58 -2.86 17.17 -2.98
CA LYS A 58 -1.61 17.71 -2.40
C LYS A 58 -0.43 16.75 -2.63
N HIS A 59 -0.62 15.46 -2.38
CA HIS A 59 0.37 14.43 -2.65
C HIS A 59 0.61 14.29 -4.16
N TYR A 60 -0.45 14.30 -4.96
CA TYR A 60 -0.33 14.17 -6.42
C TYR A 60 0.46 15.34 -7.05
N ARG A 61 0.22 16.59 -6.63
CA ARG A 61 0.99 17.76 -7.10
C ARG A 61 2.49 17.63 -6.84
N ARG A 62 2.87 16.91 -5.79
CA ARG A 62 4.28 16.61 -5.50
C ARG A 62 4.80 15.47 -6.38
N PHE A 63 3.98 14.45 -6.61
CA PHE A 63 4.29 13.31 -7.46
C PHE A 63 4.52 13.71 -8.93
N SER A 64 3.57 14.44 -9.54
CA SER A 64 3.58 14.74 -10.97
C SER A 64 2.77 16.01 -11.30
N TRP A 65 3.16 16.68 -12.37
CA TRP A 65 2.39 17.76 -12.99
C TRP A 65 1.46 17.25 -14.12
N ILE A 66 1.69 16.04 -14.61
CA ILE A 66 0.87 15.39 -15.63
C ILE A 66 -0.38 14.82 -14.95
N PRO A 67 -1.60 15.15 -15.41
CA PRO A 67 -2.83 14.60 -14.83
C PRO A 67 -3.06 13.13 -15.23
N GLY A 68 -3.86 12.41 -14.43
CA GLY A 68 -4.40 11.09 -14.82
C GLY A 68 -3.44 9.89 -14.72
N LEU A 69 -2.33 10.01 -14.00
CA LEU A 69 -1.41 8.88 -13.77
C LEU A 69 -1.90 8.02 -12.60
N SER A 70 -2.98 7.26 -12.81
CA SER A 70 -3.62 6.43 -11.76
C SER A 70 -2.65 5.42 -11.16
N ASP A 71 -2.10 4.55 -11.99
CA ASP A 71 -1.42 3.33 -11.52
C ASP A 71 -0.08 3.70 -10.89
N SER A 72 0.72 4.52 -11.59
CA SER A 72 1.99 5.00 -11.06
C SER A 72 1.83 5.78 -9.75
N PHE A 73 0.71 6.51 -9.57
CA PHE A 73 0.44 7.18 -8.30
C PHE A 73 0.07 6.19 -7.19
N LEU A 74 -0.76 5.19 -7.49
CA LEU A 74 -1.07 4.09 -6.56
C LEU A 74 0.21 3.38 -6.13
N TYR A 75 1.05 2.96 -7.07
CA TYR A 75 2.28 2.22 -6.76
C TYR A 75 3.28 3.06 -5.96
N THR A 76 3.30 4.37 -6.18
CA THR A 76 4.09 5.28 -5.34
C THR A 76 3.53 5.38 -3.90
N ARG A 77 2.20 5.37 -3.73
CA ARG A 77 1.58 5.32 -2.39
C ARG A 77 1.90 4.00 -1.69
N LEU A 78 1.85 2.87 -2.40
CA LEU A 78 2.25 1.55 -1.89
C LEU A 78 3.74 1.53 -1.49
N MET A 79 4.62 2.10 -2.30
CA MET A 79 6.05 2.27 -1.95
C MET A 79 6.25 3.09 -0.66
N VAL A 80 5.46 4.13 -0.43
CA VAL A 80 5.54 4.90 0.82
C VAL A 80 5.12 4.04 2.02
N VAL A 81 4.08 3.21 1.87
CA VAL A 81 3.64 2.28 2.93
C VAL A 81 4.71 1.22 3.20
N ALA A 82 5.30 0.62 2.15
CA ALA A 82 6.33 -0.42 2.28
C ALA A 82 7.59 0.06 3.00
N GLN A 83 7.94 1.34 2.88
CA GLN A 83 9.06 1.95 3.63
C GLN A 83 8.80 2.05 5.14
N GLY A 84 7.61 1.69 5.60
CA GLY A 84 7.28 1.54 7.01
C GLY A 84 6.67 2.78 7.65
N LYS A 85 6.32 2.61 8.93
CA LYS A 85 5.48 3.55 9.68
C LYS A 85 6.00 4.99 9.67
N HIS A 86 7.30 5.17 9.90
CA HIS A 86 7.89 6.51 10.02
C HIS A 86 7.83 7.27 8.68
N ALA A 87 8.26 6.63 7.59
CA ALA A 87 8.20 7.20 6.25
C ALA A 87 6.75 7.55 5.85
N TYR A 88 5.81 6.63 6.10
CA TYR A 88 4.40 6.87 5.86
C TYR A 88 3.86 8.08 6.64
N GLN A 89 4.13 8.16 7.94
CA GLN A 89 3.64 9.24 8.79
C GLN A 89 4.23 10.61 8.39
N ASP A 90 5.49 10.65 7.99
CA ASP A 90 6.14 11.88 7.55
C ASP A 90 5.51 12.40 6.26
N VAL A 91 5.29 11.51 5.29
CA VAL A 91 4.59 11.84 4.03
C VAL A 91 3.14 12.27 4.29
N LEU A 92 2.41 11.54 5.13
CA LEU A 92 1.01 11.85 5.46
C LEU A 92 0.87 13.26 6.06
N LYS A 93 1.78 13.65 6.95
CA LYS A 93 1.79 14.99 7.58
C LYS A 93 2.33 16.07 6.64
N THR A 94 3.26 15.70 5.76
CA THR A 94 3.99 16.62 4.91
C THR A 94 3.87 16.19 3.44
N PRO A 95 2.83 16.62 2.70
CA PRO A 95 2.65 16.20 1.32
C PRO A 95 3.82 16.52 0.37
N ARG A 96 4.66 17.50 0.73
CA ARG A 96 5.89 17.83 -0.01
C ARG A 96 6.98 16.76 0.09
N ALA A 97 6.94 15.91 1.12
CA ALA A 97 7.83 14.76 1.28
C ALA A 97 7.42 13.57 0.39
N PHE A 98 6.24 13.62 -0.24
CA PHE A 98 5.82 12.57 -1.17
C PHE A 98 6.86 12.38 -2.30
N PRO A 99 7.16 11.14 -2.71
CA PRO A 99 8.11 10.87 -3.78
C PRO A 99 7.66 11.51 -5.09
N LYS A 100 8.62 12.10 -5.82
CA LYS A 100 8.37 12.48 -7.22
C LYS A 100 8.20 11.20 -8.05
N ARG A 101 7.49 11.30 -9.16
CA ARG A 101 7.42 10.24 -10.15
C ARG A 101 8.83 9.77 -10.54
N SER A 102 9.01 8.45 -10.53
CA SER A 102 10.22 7.75 -10.96
C SER A 102 9.85 6.59 -11.89
N SER A 103 10.86 5.95 -12.47
CA SER A 103 10.73 4.64 -13.12
C SER A 103 10.60 3.51 -12.10
N ASN A 104 10.74 3.76 -10.81
CA ASN A 104 10.51 2.76 -9.78
C ASN A 104 9.02 2.74 -9.42
N TRP A 105 8.45 1.54 -9.30
CA TRP A 105 7.08 1.29 -8.85
C TRP A 105 7.06 0.08 -7.93
N LEU A 106 6.12 0.07 -6.98
CA LEU A 106 5.92 -1.05 -6.08
C LEU A 106 4.47 -1.51 -6.15
N GLU A 107 4.16 -2.31 -7.17
CA GLU A 107 2.82 -2.85 -7.41
C GLU A 107 2.56 -4.09 -6.53
N ASP A 108 3.57 -4.93 -6.31
CA ASP A 108 3.40 -6.28 -5.75
C ASP A 108 2.81 -6.30 -4.32
N LEU A 109 2.98 -5.20 -3.56
CA LEU A 109 2.33 -5.04 -2.25
C LEU A 109 0.80 -5.17 -2.33
N LEU A 110 0.20 -4.84 -3.47
CA LEU A 110 -1.25 -4.98 -3.73
C LEU A 110 -1.70 -6.45 -3.71
N TYR A 111 -0.82 -7.39 -4.06
CA TYR A 111 -1.14 -8.81 -4.22
C TYR A 111 -0.81 -9.65 -2.98
N VAL A 112 -0.06 -9.11 -2.01
CA VAL A 112 0.34 -9.83 -0.79
C VAL A 112 -0.83 -10.51 -0.05
N ALA A 113 -1.97 -9.82 0.08
CA ALA A 113 -3.15 -10.41 0.73
C ALA A 113 -3.76 -11.55 -0.10
N ASN A 114 -3.71 -11.44 -1.43
CA ASN A 114 -4.16 -12.46 -2.36
C ASN A 114 -3.31 -13.71 -2.23
N ASP A 115 -2.00 -13.55 -2.30
CA ASP A 115 -1.05 -14.66 -2.23
C ASP A 115 -1.17 -15.38 -0.88
N ALA A 116 -1.20 -14.63 0.23
CA ALA A 116 -1.35 -15.21 1.56
C ALA A 116 -2.68 -15.94 1.75
N TYR A 117 -3.77 -15.43 1.19
CA TYR A 117 -5.10 -16.05 1.27
C TYR A 117 -5.20 -17.30 0.40
N PHE A 118 -4.59 -17.26 -0.78
CA PHE A 118 -4.49 -18.41 -1.68
C PHE A 118 -3.64 -19.51 -1.05
N ASP A 119 -2.46 -19.20 -0.52
CA ASP A 119 -1.61 -20.15 0.22
C ASP A 119 -2.36 -20.81 1.39
N LYS A 120 -3.21 -20.03 2.07
CA LYS A 120 -3.99 -20.50 3.22
C LYS A 120 -5.17 -21.39 2.82
N THR A 121 -5.91 -21.02 1.78
CA THR A 121 -7.26 -21.55 1.52
C THR A 121 -7.43 -22.23 0.17
N GLY A 122 -6.48 -22.04 -0.75
CA GLY A 122 -6.57 -22.47 -2.15
C GLY A 122 -7.60 -21.71 -2.98
N ARG A 123 -8.05 -20.52 -2.54
CA ARG A 123 -9.09 -19.71 -3.18
C ARG A 123 -8.59 -18.31 -3.49
N ASP A 124 -9.23 -17.67 -4.46
CA ASP A 124 -8.98 -16.26 -4.77
C ASP A 124 -9.46 -15.35 -3.62
N PHE A 125 -8.66 -14.33 -3.32
CA PHE A 125 -9.01 -13.31 -2.33
C PHE A 125 -9.98 -12.28 -2.94
N PRO A 126 -11.12 -11.98 -2.28
CA PRO A 126 -12.16 -11.14 -2.86
C PRO A 126 -11.80 -9.65 -2.96
N ARG A 127 -10.72 -9.19 -2.29
CA ARG A 127 -10.28 -7.78 -2.28
C ARG A 127 -11.31 -6.77 -1.79
N ASP A 128 -12.16 -7.17 -0.85
CA ASP A 128 -13.11 -6.26 -0.22
C ASP A 128 -12.42 -5.39 0.84
N SER A 129 -12.69 -4.08 0.79
CA SER A 129 -12.31 -3.11 1.81
C SER A 129 -13.31 -1.95 1.88
N SER A 130 -13.30 -1.19 2.97
CA SER A 130 -14.27 -0.11 3.20
C SER A 130 -13.98 1.17 2.40
N VAL A 131 -12.80 1.26 1.79
CA VAL A 131 -12.40 2.34 0.88
C VAL A 131 -11.80 1.76 -0.39
N ASP A 132 -11.99 2.44 -1.51
CA ASP A 132 -11.37 2.01 -2.76
C ASP A 132 -9.88 2.43 -2.78
N ILE A 133 -8.99 1.46 -2.92
CA ILE A 133 -7.54 1.69 -2.92
C ILE A 133 -7.07 2.46 -4.15
N GLU A 134 -7.84 2.39 -5.24
CA GLU A 134 -7.51 2.99 -6.53
C GLU A 134 -7.29 4.50 -6.44
N SER A 135 -6.47 5.01 -7.35
CA SER A 135 -6.18 6.44 -7.39
C SER A 135 -7.43 7.25 -7.74
N PHE A 136 -7.51 8.47 -7.19
CA PHE A 136 -8.63 9.39 -7.40
C PHE A 136 -9.96 8.97 -6.72
N SER A 137 -9.95 7.93 -5.90
CA SER A 137 -11.13 7.45 -5.17
C SER A 137 -11.46 8.32 -3.94
N ASN A 138 -10.47 9.00 -3.36
CA ASN A 138 -10.65 9.85 -2.18
C ASN A 138 -11.22 11.23 -2.54
N LYS A 139 -12.52 11.27 -2.80
CA LYS A 139 -13.24 12.48 -3.22
C LYS A 139 -12.94 13.70 -2.33
N GLU A 140 -12.85 13.50 -1.01
CA GLU A 140 -12.52 14.59 -0.07
C GLU A 140 -11.06 15.06 -0.18
N GLY A 141 -10.11 14.13 -0.36
CA GLY A 141 -8.70 14.41 -0.57
C GLY A 141 -8.42 15.15 -1.90
N TRP A 142 -9.30 14.96 -2.89
CA TRP A 142 -9.21 15.58 -4.21
C TRP A 142 -9.97 16.91 -4.35
N ALA A 143 -10.96 17.16 -3.49
CA ALA A 143 -11.71 18.42 -3.44
C ALA A 143 -10.92 19.61 -2.87
N LYS A 144 -9.75 19.37 -2.26
CA LYS A 144 -8.88 20.36 -1.59
C LYS A 144 -7.64 20.72 -2.40
#